data_AF-A0A3A8B0W3-F1
#
_entry.id   AF-A0A3A8B0W3-F1
#
_cell.length_a   1.000
_cell.length_b   1.000
_cell.length_c   1.000
_cell.angle_alpha   90.00
_cell.angle_beta   90.00
_cell.angle_gamma   90.00
#
_symmetry.space_group_name_H-M   'P 1'
#
loop_
_entity.id
_entity.type
_entity.pdbx_description
1 polymer ?
#
loop_
_entity_poly.entity_id
_entity_poly.type
_entity_poly.pdbx_seq_one_letter_code
_entity_poly.pdbx_strand_id
1 'polypeptide(L)'
;MARGPISQACNASDRKARSPELCGCIQAVADQSLSRHDQVRAAGFYRDPHAAQEIRQSDRSSHETFWKAYVNYAKQAERTCS
;
A
#
# COMPACT_ATOMS: atom_id res chain seq x y z
N MET A 1 -16.80 -1.68 4.72
CA MET A 1 -15.35 -1.82 4.50
C MET A 1 -15.00 -1.24 3.14
N ALA A 2 -13.94 -0.43 3.05
CA ALA A 2 -13.49 0.12 1.78
C ALA A 2 -12.99 -0.99 0.86
N ARG A 3 -13.15 -0.80 -0.45
CA ARG A 3 -12.74 -1.75 -1.49
C ARG A 3 -11.94 -1.01 -2.56
N GLY A 4 -10.91 -1.66 -3.09
CA GLY A 4 -9.97 -1.07 -4.05
C GLY A 4 -8.73 -1.94 -4.25
N PRO A 5 -7.75 -1.47 -5.03
CA PRO A 5 -6.57 -2.25 -5.41
C PRO A 5 -5.78 -2.78 -4.22
N ILE A 6 -5.62 -1.99 -3.16
CA ILE A 6 -4.87 -2.37 -1.95
C ILE A 6 -5.63 -3.43 -1.16
N SER A 7 -6.93 -3.24 -0.92
CA SER A 7 -7.73 -4.26 -0.22
C SER A 7 -7.75 -5.58 -0.97
N GLN A 8 -7.81 -5.56 -2.31
CA GLN A 8 -7.80 -6.77 -3.13
C GLN A 8 -6.45 -7.48 -3.02
N ALA A 9 -5.34 -6.75 -3.16
CA ALA A 9 -4.00 -7.30 -3.02
C ALA A 9 -3.71 -7.82 -1.61
N CYS A 10 -4.16 -7.11 -0.57
CA CYS A 10 -4.06 -7.52 0.82
C CYS A 10 -4.81 -8.82 1.09
N ASN A 11 -6.06 -8.93 0.60
CA ASN A 11 -6.85 -10.14 0.75
C ASN A 11 -6.28 -11.32 -0.05
N ALA A 12 -5.61 -11.07 -1.18
CA ALA A 12 -4.96 -12.10 -1.99
C ALA A 12 -3.58 -12.54 -1.47
N SER A 13 -2.99 -11.81 -0.52
CA SER A 13 -1.65 -12.09 0.01
C SER A 13 -1.62 -13.30 0.95
N ASP A 14 -0.50 -14.01 1.02
CA ASP A 14 -0.31 -15.12 1.96
C ASP A 14 -0.06 -14.70 3.42
N ARG A 15 -0.20 -13.41 3.74
CA ARG A 15 0.01 -12.87 5.08
C ARG A 15 -1.02 -13.43 6.07
N LYS A 16 -0.54 -14.11 7.13
CA LYS A 16 -1.40 -14.74 8.15
C LYS A 16 -2.36 -13.78 8.87
N ALA A 17 -1.96 -12.53 9.06
CA ALA A 17 -2.76 -11.53 9.77
C ALA A 17 -3.85 -10.88 8.89
N ARG A 18 -4.03 -11.30 7.63
CA ARG A 18 -5.04 -10.69 6.75
C ARG A 18 -6.46 -11.01 7.24
N SER A 19 -7.31 -9.99 7.24
CA SER A 19 -8.76 -10.14 7.37
C SER A 19 -9.45 -9.12 6.46
N PRO A 20 -10.70 -9.39 6.01
CA PRO A 20 -11.47 -8.41 5.24
C PRO A 20 -11.60 -7.06 5.96
N GLU A 21 -11.77 -7.08 7.29
CA GLU A 21 -11.79 -5.89 8.15
C GLU A 21 -10.48 -5.09 8.02
N LEU A 22 -9.35 -5.75 8.26
CA LEU A 22 -8.02 -5.13 8.23
C LEU A 22 -7.70 -4.59 6.84
N CYS A 23 -7.88 -5.42 5.80
CA CYS A 23 -7.61 -5.02 4.42
C CYS A 23 -8.53 -3.88 3.96
N GLY A 24 -9.77 -3.82 4.48
CA GLY A 24 -10.68 -2.70 4.24
C GLY A 24 -10.26 -1.42 4.96
N CYS A 25 -9.77 -1.51 6.20
CA CYS A 25 -9.21 -0.36 6.92
C CYS A 25 -7.97 0.21 6.20
N ILE A 26 -7.04 -0.68 5.82
CA ILE A 26 -5.82 -0.32 5.08
C ILE A 26 -6.18 0.39 3.76
N GLN A 27 -7.19 -0.09 3.04
CA GLN A 27 -7.66 0.57 1.82
C GLN A 27 -8.25 1.96 2.10
N ALA A 28 -9.02 2.13 3.18
CA ALA A 28 -9.58 3.44 3.53
C ALA A 28 -8.47 4.47 3.86
N VAL A 29 -7.37 4.03 4.48
CA VAL A 29 -6.19 4.88 4.70
C VAL A 29 -5.47 5.16 3.39
N ALA A 30 -5.37 4.17 2.48
CA ALA A 30 -4.80 4.36 1.15
C ALA A 30 -5.59 5.38 0.32
N ASP A 31 -6.92 5.41 0.42
CA ASP A 31 -7.78 6.37 -0.28
C ASP A 31 -7.56 7.81 0.18
N GLN A 32 -7.09 8.00 1.42
CA GLN A 32 -6.77 9.32 1.98
C GLN A 32 -5.31 9.74 1.71
N SER A 33 -4.40 8.78 1.57
CA SER A 33 -2.95 9.03 1.54
C SER A 33 -2.31 8.87 0.16
N LEU A 34 -2.91 8.11 -0.74
CA LEU A 34 -2.33 7.72 -2.02
C LEU A 34 -3.26 8.08 -3.18
N SER A 35 -2.68 8.57 -4.27
CA SER A 35 -3.41 8.71 -5.53
C SER A 35 -3.81 7.34 -6.08
N ARG A 36 -4.80 7.29 -6.98
CA ARG A 36 -5.21 6.03 -7.62
C ARG A 36 -4.04 5.33 -8.35
N HIS A 37 -3.12 6.09 -8.94
CA HIS A 37 -1.93 5.53 -9.58
C HIS A 37 -0.98 4.91 -8.55
N ASP A 38 -0.75 5.62 -7.44
CA ASP A 38 0.11 5.14 -6.36
C ASP A 38 -0.49 3.89 -5.69
N GLN A 39 -1.81 3.82 -5.53
CA GLN A 39 -2.48 2.63 -5.02
C GLN A 39 -2.26 1.41 -5.91
N VAL A 40 -2.34 1.57 -7.24
CA VAL A 40 -2.08 0.45 -8.18
C VAL A 40 -0.62 0.00 -8.08
N ARG A 41 0.33 0.94 -7.99
CA ARG A 41 1.75 0.62 -7.80
C ARG A 41 2.00 -0.10 -6.48
N ALA A 42 1.48 0.43 -5.37
CA ALA A 42 1.61 -0.17 -4.05
C ALA A 42 0.92 -1.54 -3.95
N ALA A 43 -0.22 -1.74 -4.64
CA ALA A 43 -0.86 -3.04 -4.73
C ALA A 43 0.05 -4.08 -5.42
N GLY A 44 0.85 -3.65 -6.41
CA GLY A 44 1.85 -4.48 -7.07
C GLY A 44 2.90 -5.06 -6.11
N PHE A 45 3.26 -4.33 -5.05
CA PHE A 45 4.27 -4.77 -4.07
C PHE A 45 3.86 -5.98 -3.26
N TYR A 46 2.57 -6.29 -3.17
CA TYR A 46 2.10 -7.51 -2.52
C TYR A 46 2.50 -8.77 -3.30
N ARG A 47 2.58 -8.66 -4.64
CA ARG A 47 3.01 -9.76 -5.51
C ARG A 47 4.51 -9.73 -5.77
N ASP A 48 5.09 -8.54 -5.90
CA ASP A 48 6.50 -8.35 -6.17
C ASP A 48 7.13 -7.40 -5.13
N PRO A 49 7.64 -7.96 -4.02
CA PRO A 49 8.36 -7.17 -3.02
C PRO A 49 9.64 -6.53 -3.56
N HIS A 50 10.24 -7.07 -4.63
CA HIS A 50 11.47 -6.54 -5.19
C HIS A 50 11.25 -5.17 -5.85
N ALA A 51 10.11 -4.97 -6.51
CA ALA A 51 9.73 -3.66 -7.07
C ALA A 51 9.71 -2.54 -6.02
N ALA A 52 9.38 -2.85 -4.76
CA ALA A 52 9.45 -1.87 -3.66
C ALA A 52 10.90 -1.48 -3.33
N GLN A 53 11.82 -2.45 -3.40
CA GLN A 53 13.26 -2.20 -3.21
C GLN A 53 13.83 -1.34 -4.34
N GLU A 54 13.50 -1.66 -5.59
CA GLU A 54 13.94 -0.88 -6.76
C GLU A 54 13.47 0.57 -6.68
N ILE A 55 12.20 0.81 -6.34
CA ILE A 55 11.66 2.16 -6.18
C ILE A 55 12.34 2.90 -5.04
N ARG A 56 12.57 2.24 -3.90
CA ARG A 56 13.26 2.84 -2.75
C ARG A 56 14.68 3.28 -3.07
N GLN A 57 15.38 2.53 -3.92
CA GLN A 57 16.77 2.78 -4.29
C GLN A 57 16.94 3.65 -5.54
N SER A 58 15.84 4.02 -6.20
CA SER A 58 15.90 4.76 -7.46
C SER A 58 16.05 6.26 -7.25
N ASP A 59 16.95 6.88 -8.02
CA ASP A 59 17.19 8.33 -8.03
C ASP A 59 16.14 9.14 -8.84
N ARG A 60 15.04 8.50 -9.27
CA ARG A 60 13.98 9.20 -10.02
C ARG A 60 13.10 10.00 -9.06
N SER A 61 12.94 11.30 -9.32
CA SER A 61 12.08 12.18 -8.50
C SER A 61 10.64 11.66 -8.33
N SER A 62 10.05 11.05 -9.35
CA SER A 62 8.73 10.42 -9.26
C SER A 62 8.67 9.20 -8.34
N HIS A 63 9.78 8.46 -8.20
CA HIS A 63 9.89 7.35 -7.28
C HIS A 63 10.04 7.86 -5.84
N GLU A 64 10.83 8.90 -5.63
CA GLU A 64 10.97 9.54 -4.32
C GLU A 64 9.65 10.10 -3.80
N THR A 65 8.88 10.82 -4.63
CA THR A 65 7.57 11.37 -4.25
C THR A 65 6.60 10.26 -3.89
N PHE A 66 6.51 9.21 -4.72
CA PHE A 66 5.70 8.04 -4.41
C PHE A 66 6.15 7.37 -3.11
N TRP A 67 7.46 7.19 -2.91
CA TRP A 67 8.00 6.50 -1.73
C TRP A 67 7.69 7.27 -0.44
N LYS A 68 7.79 8.61 -0.46
CA LYS A 68 7.39 9.46 0.67
C LYS A 68 5.90 9.29 1.00
N ALA A 69 5.02 9.31 -0.01
CA ALA A 69 3.59 9.09 0.18
C ALA A 69 3.30 7.68 0.71
N TYR A 70 3.95 6.66 0.16
CA TYR A 70 3.81 5.26 0.57
C TYR A 70 4.24 5.03 2.02
N VAL A 71 5.37 5.61 2.46
CA VAL A 71 5.83 5.50 3.86
C VAL A 71 4.86 6.20 4.81
N ASN A 72 4.31 7.36 4.42
CA ASN A 72 3.30 8.06 5.22
C ASN A 72 2.02 7.22 5.36
N TYR A 73 1.52 6.69 4.25
CA TYR A 73 0.39 5.75 4.22
C TYR A 73 0.62 4.55 5.16
N ALA A 74 1.79 3.90 5.07
CA ALA A 74 2.09 2.73 5.87
C ALA A 74 2.07 3.04 7.37
N LYS A 75 2.72 4.15 7.78
CA LYS A 75 2.73 4.60 9.19
C LYS A 75 1.32 4.93 9.70
N GLN A 76 0.47 5.52 8.86
CA GLN A 76 -0.90 5.83 9.24
C GLN A 76 -1.74 4.56 9.37
N ALA A 77 -1.60 3.62 8.42
CA ALA A 77 -2.28 2.34 8.45
C ALA A 77 -1.91 1.52 9.70
N GLU A 78 -0.62 1.49 10.09
CA GLU A 78 -0.17 0.82 11.31
C GLU A 78 -0.76 1.40 12.60
N ARG A 79 -1.01 2.72 12.63
CA ARG A 79 -1.60 3.40 13.81
C ARG A 79 -3.11 3.25 13.89
N THR A 80 -3.78 3.12 12.74
CA THR A 80 -5.25 3.16 12.65
C THR A 80 -5.87 1.77 12.54
N CYS A 81 -5.18 0.83 11.91
CA CYS A 81 -5.72 -0.49 11.58
C CYS A 81 -5.04 -1.56 12.46
N SER A 82 -5.77 -2.07 13.45
CA SER A 82 -5.35 -3.14 14.38
C SER A 82 -6.29 -4.32 14.34
#